data_AF-X1CJW0-F1
#
_entry.id   AF-X1CJW0-F1
#
_cell.length_a   1.000
_cell.length_b   1.000
_cell.length_c   1.000
_cell.angle_alpha   90.00
_cell.angle_beta   90.00
_cell.angle_gamma   90.00
#
_symmetry.space_group_name_H-M   'P 1'
#
loop_
_entity.id
_entity.type
_entity.pdbx_description
1 polymer ?
#
loop_
_entity_poly.entity_id
_entity_poly.type
_entity_poly.pdbx_seq_one_letter_code
_entity_poly.pdbx_strand_id
1 'polypeptide(L)'
;MYALIAMALVLTMLVVLLRLRVKLGRSMLLSSIGLAILLGVSPGEFWQSVVQEWHTGPLSRTTGYLFVTLTALVTLVNVLGAAMKETGVSQRLASALQGLFRSRFTDFQSI
;
A
#
# COMPACT_ATOMS: atom_id res chain seq x y z
N MET A 1 -3.09 10.69 -25.18
CA MET A 1 -2.65 9.36 -25.65
C MET A 1 -1.25 8.98 -25.14
N TYR A 2 -0.28 9.90 -25.13
CA TYR A 2 1.07 9.67 -24.57
C TYR A 2 1.10 9.19 -23.10
N ALA A 3 0.27 9.78 -22.23
CA ALA A 3 0.22 9.42 -20.82
C ALA A 3 -0.18 7.95 -20.55
N LEU A 4 -1.10 7.39 -21.36
CA LEU A 4 -1.55 6.00 -21.20
C LEU A 4 -0.43 5.01 -21.58
N ILE A 5 0.32 5.32 -22.63
CA ILE A 5 1.47 4.51 -23.06
C ILE A 5 2.57 4.57 -22.00
N ALA A 6 2.81 5.76 -21.43
CA ALA A 6 3.77 5.93 -20.35
C ALA A 6 3.38 5.14 -19.09
N MET A 7 2.10 5.17 -18.71
CA MET A 7 1.57 4.35 -17.62
C MET A 7 1.75 2.85 -17.89
N ALA A 8 1.43 2.37 -19.10
CA ALA A 8 1.59 0.96 -19.46
C ALA A 8 3.05 0.50 -19.39
N LEU A 9 3.98 1.32 -19.88
CA LEU A 9 5.43 1.04 -19.81
C LEU A 9 5.92 0.96 -18.37
N VAL A 10 5.51 1.90 -17.51
CA VAL A 10 5.93 1.94 -16.11
C VAL A 10 5.33 0.79 -15.31
N LEU A 11 4.07 0.44 -15.56
CA LEU A 11 3.45 -0.73 -14.94
C LEU A 11 4.19 -2.02 -15.33
N THR A 12 4.55 -2.14 -16.61
CA THR A 12 5.34 -3.29 -17.09
C THR A 12 6.70 -3.34 -16.41
N MET A 13 7.38 -2.20 -16.29
CA MET A 13 8.64 -2.07 -15.56
C MET A 13 8.49 -2.47 -14.09
N LEU A 14 7.46 -1.99 -13.40
CA LEU A 14 7.17 -2.36 -12.00
C LEU A 14 6.99 -3.88 -11.84
N VAL A 15 6.21 -4.51 -12.73
CA VAL A 15 5.98 -5.96 -12.73
C VAL A 15 7.28 -6.72 -12.95
N VAL A 16 8.13 -6.28 -13.88
CA VAL A 16 9.45 -6.88 -14.13
C VAL A 16 10.35 -6.76 -12.90
N LEU A 17 10.41 -5.60 -12.26
CA LEU A 17 11.21 -5.39 -11.04
C LEU A 17 10.72 -6.25 -9.87
N LEU A 18 9.41 -6.41 -9.70
CA LEU A 18 8.83 -7.32 -8.69
C LEU A 18 9.16 -8.79 -9.01
N ARG A 19 9.14 -9.19 -10.28
CA ARG A 19 9.52 -10.54 -10.72
C ARG A 19 10.99 -10.84 -10.42
N LEU A 20 11.85 -9.82 -10.43
CA LEU A 20 13.26 -9.90 -10.05
C LEU A 20 13.48 -9.91 -8.52
N ARG A 21 12.42 -10.12 -7.70
CA ARG A 21 12.46 -10.17 -6.23
C ARG A 21 13.02 -8.90 -5.57
N VAL A 22 13.00 -7.77 -6.27
CA VAL A 22 13.41 -6.49 -5.70
C VAL A 22 12.39 -6.09 -4.62
N LYS A 23 12.89 -5.60 -3.47
CA LYS A 23 12.03 -5.11 -2.36
C LYS A 23 10.99 -4.14 -2.92
N LEU A 24 9.72 -4.35 -2.56
CA LEU A 24 8.56 -3.63 -3.10
C LEU A 24 8.77 -2.10 -3.07
N GLY A 25 9.31 -1.56 -1.97
CA GLY A 25 9.63 -0.14 -1.86
C GLY A 25 10.64 0.37 -2.89
N ARG A 26 11.69 -0.40 -3.22
CA ARG A 26 12.69 -0.01 -4.22
C ARG A 26 12.11 -0.06 -5.64
N SER A 27 11.30 -1.09 -5.93
CA SER A 27 10.62 -1.21 -7.23
C SER A 27 9.64 -0.07 -7.46
N MET A 28 8.91 0.33 -6.43
CA MET A 28 7.97 1.44 -6.48
C MET A 28 8.67 2.78 -6.73
N LEU A 29 9.80 3.04 -6.05
CA LEU A 29 10.62 4.24 -6.26
C LEU A 29 11.23 4.30 -7.67
N LEU A 30 11.79 3.18 -8.16
CA LEU A 30 12.37 3.15 -9.51
C LEU A 30 11.32 3.35 -10.59
N SER A 31 10.13 2.79 -10.40
CA SER A 31 9.03 2.93 -11.35
C SER A 31 8.44 4.35 -11.34
N SER A 32 8.34 4.99 -10.17
CA SER A 32 7.86 6.38 -10.08
C SER A 32 8.86 7.37 -10.70
N ILE A 33 10.16 7.15 -10.52
CA ILE A 33 11.21 7.93 -11.20
C ILE A 33 11.12 7.73 -12.71
N GLY A 34 10.99 6.48 -13.17
CA GLY A 34 10.81 6.17 -14.58
C GLY A 34 9.59 6.88 -15.17
N LEU A 35 8.47 6.91 -14.45
CA LEU A 35 7.25 7.62 -14.86
C LEU A 35 7.44 9.13 -14.93
N ALA A 36 8.11 9.73 -13.94
CA ALA A 36 8.37 11.16 -13.91
C ALA A 36 9.22 11.60 -15.11
N ILE A 37 10.25 10.80 -15.45
CA ILE A 37 11.09 11.04 -16.63
C ILE A 37 10.26 10.88 -17.91
N LEU A 38 9.49 9.79 -18.03
CA LEU A 38 8.69 9.50 -19.23
C LEU A 38 7.63 10.59 -19.50
N LEU A 39 6.98 11.09 -18.45
CA LEU A 39 5.97 12.13 -18.55
C LEU A 39 6.56 13.55 -18.59
N GLY A 40 7.87 13.70 -18.38
CA GLY A 40 8.53 15.00 -18.34
C GLY A 40 8.06 15.89 -17.19
N VAL A 41 7.53 15.32 -16.11
CA VAL A 41 7.00 16.08 -14.98
C VAL A 41 8.17 16.64 -14.18
N SER A 42 8.29 17.97 -14.14
CA SER A 42 9.33 18.60 -13.35
C SER A 42 8.98 18.54 -11.84
N PRO A 43 9.98 18.42 -10.95
CA PRO A 43 9.75 18.48 -9.51
C PRO A 43 9.05 19.77 -9.06
N GLY A 44 9.28 20.87 -9.78
CA GLY A 44 8.67 22.17 -9.51
C GLY A 44 7.17 22.21 -9.81
N GLU A 45 6.73 21.68 -10.96
CA GLU A 45 5.30 21.61 -11.31
C GLU A 45 4.53 20.68 -10.37
N PHE A 46 5.15 19.56 -9.99
CA PHE A 46 4.60 18.68 -8.97
C PHE A 46 4.43 19.40 -7.63
N TRP A 47 5.46 20.12 -7.18
CA TRP A 47 5.41 20.88 -5.92
C TRP A 47 4.34 21.97 -5.94
N GLN A 48 4.24 22.73 -7.02
CA GLN A 48 3.20 23.74 -7.20
C GLN A 48 1.81 23.11 -7.15
N SER A 49 1.61 21.98 -7.83
CA SER A 49 0.33 21.26 -7.82
C SER A 49 -0.04 20.79 -6.41
N VAL A 50 0.90 20.23 -5.66
CA VAL A 50 0.69 19.77 -4.27
C VAL A 50 0.39 20.94 -3.33
N VAL A 51 1.13 22.04 -3.44
CA VAL A 51 0.91 23.25 -2.62
C VAL A 51 -0.44 23.88 -2.93
N GLN A 52 -0.81 23.92 -4.21
CA GLN A 52 -2.11 24.44 -4.66
C GLN A 52 -3.25 23.54 -4.17
N GLU A 53 -3.11 22.22 -4.28
CA GLU A 53 -4.06 21.24 -3.76
C GLU A 53 -4.24 21.39 -2.24
N TRP A 54 -3.16 21.62 -1.51
CA TRP A 54 -3.18 21.86 -0.07
C TRP A 54 -3.94 23.13 0.33
N HIS A 55 -3.84 24.20 -0.46
CA HIS A 55 -4.50 25.48 -0.17
C HIS A 55 -5.95 25.54 -0.64
N THR A 56 -6.30 24.83 -1.71
CA THR A 56 -7.62 24.97 -2.37
C THR A 56 -8.54 23.77 -2.17
N GLY A 57 -7.98 22.60 -1.84
CA GLY A 57 -8.74 21.36 -1.70
C GLY A 57 -9.23 21.10 -0.27
N PRO A 58 -10.36 20.39 -0.10
CA PRO A 58 -10.76 19.88 1.19
C PRO A 58 -9.70 18.91 1.73
N LEU A 59 -9.27 19.09 2.99
CA LEU A 59 -8.12 18.37 3.59
C LEU A 59 -8.17 16.85 3.38
N SER A 60 -9.35 16.25 3.47
CA SER A 60 -9.57 14.81 3.32
C SER A 60 -9.28 14.24 1.92
N ARG A 61 -9.16 15.09 0.90
CA ARG A 61 -8.80 14.70 -0.47
C ARG A 61 -7.38 15.06 -0.87
N THR A 62 -6.65 15.81 -0.04
CA THR A 62 -5.31 16.25 -0.39
C THR A 62 -4.34 15.08 -0.40
N THR A 63 -3.52 15.00 -1.45
CA THR A 63 -2.47 13.97 -1.60
C THR A 63 -1.60 13.83 -0.35
N GLY A 64 -1.23 14.96 0.28
CA GLY A 64 -0.43 14.98 1.50
C GLY A 64 -1.13 14.34 2.70
N TYR A 65 -2.40 14.69 2.93
CA TYR A 65 -3.17 14.13 4.04
C TYR A 65 -3.36 12.61 3.87
N LEU A 66 -3.75 12.15 2.68
CA LEU A 66 -3.93 10.72 2.40
C LEU A 66 -2.64 9.93 2.62
N PHE A 67 -1.49 10.46 2.20
CA PHE A 67 -0.20 9.81 2.40
C PHE A 67 0.16 9.69 3.89
N VAL A 68 -0.04 10.76 4.67
CA VAL A 68 0.20 10.75 6.11
C VAL A 68 -0.74 9.77 6.82
N THR A 69 -2.04 9.78 6.49
CA THR A 69 -3.03 8.87 7.09
C THR A 69 -2.71 7.42 6.79
N LEU A 70 -2.37 7.08 5.53
CA LEU A 70 -1.97 5.72 5.16
C LEU A 70 -0.69 5.29 5.89
N THR A 71 0.30 6.17 5.95
CA THR A 71 1.57 5.90 6.65
C THR A 71 1.34 5.67 8.14
N ALA A 72 0.51 6.51 8.77
CA ALA A 72 0.15 6.37 10.18
C ALA A 72 -0.60 5.05 10.43
N LEU A 73 -1.58 4.71 9.58
CA LEU A 73 -2.34 3.48 9.69
C LEU A 73 -1.46 2.24 9.55
N VAL A 74 -0.59 2.19 8.54
CA VAL A 74 0.35 1.09 8.32
C VAL A 74 1.32 0.96 9.49
N THR A 75 1.86 2.08 9.99
CA THR A 75 2.76 2.09 11.14
C THR A 75 2.05 1.58 12.40
N LEU A 76 0.82 2.04 12.65
CA LEU A 76 0.02 1.63 13.79
C LEU A 76 -0.28 0.13 13.76
N VAL A 77 -0.73 -0.40 12.62
CA VAL A 77 -1.00 -1.83 12.45
C VAL A 77 0.28 -2.65 12.61
N ASN A 78 1.42 -2.17 12.12
CA ASN A 78 2.71 -2.84 12.31
C ASN A 78 3.11 -2.90 13.78
N VAL A 79 2.99 -1.79 14.52
CA VAL A 79 3.28 -1.72 15.96
C VAL A 79 2.33 -2.62 16.75
N LEU A 80 1.03 -2.58 16.44
CA LEU A 80 0.04 -3.45 17.06
C LEU A 80 0.35 -4.93 16.79
N GLY A 81 0.73 -5.27 15.55
CA GLY A 81 1.16 -6.62 15.18
C GLY A 81 2.39 -7.08 15.95
N ALA A 82 3.37 -6.20 16.18
CA ALA A 82 4.53 -6.51 17.01
C ALA A 82 4.12 -6.76 18.48
N ALA A 83 3.31 -5.87 19.05
CA ALA A 83 2.82 -6.02 20.42
C ALA A 83 1.97 -7.30 20.62
N MET A 84 1.13 -7.67 19.66
CA MET A 84 0.35 -8.91 19.71
C MET A 84 1.20 -10.18 19.63
N LYS A 85 2.37 -10.12 18.97
CA LYS A 85 3.34 -11.22 18.96
C LYS A 85 4.04 -11.34 20.31
N GLU A 86 4.47 -10.23 20.90
CA GLU A 86 5.16 -10.22 22.21
C GLU A 86 4.23 -10.67 23.35
N THR A 87 2.97 -10.26 23.32
CA THR A 87 1.98 -10.62 24.35
C THR A 87 1.37 -12.02 24.16
N GLY A 88 1.72 -12.74 23.09
CA GLY A 88 1.17 -14.05 22.76
C GLY A 88 -0.32 -14.05 22.37
N VAL A 89 -0.94 -12.87 22.29
CA VAL A 89 -2.36 -12.68 21.93
C VAL A 89 -2.64 -13.20 20.53
N SER A 90 -1.71 -13.01 19.58
CA SER A 90 -1.86 -13.50 18.20
C SER A 90 -2.01 -15.03 18.14
N GLN A 91 -1.35 -15.77 19.04
CA GLN A 91 -1.37 -17.23 19.06
C GLN A 91 -2.66 -17.76 19.70
N ARG A 92 -3.20 -17.04 20.69
CA ARG A 92 -4.50 -17.31 21.30
C ARG A 92 -5.67 -17.01 20.36
N LEU A 93 -5.58 -15.91 19.59
CA LEU A 93 -6.56 -15.58 18.56
C LEU A 93 -6.56 -16.59 17.41
N ALA A 94 -5.37 -16.98 16.94
CA ALA A 94 -5.26 -18.00 15.90
C ALA A 94 -5.84 -19.35 16.35
N SER A 95 -5.56 -19.80 17.57
CA SER A 95 -6.10 -21.06 18.09
C SER A 95 -7.61 -21.00 18.34
N ALA A 96 -8.14 -19.87 18.84
CA ALA A 96 -9.57 -19.67 19.01
C ALA A 96 -10.34 -19.67 17.68
N LEU A 97 -9.79 -19.02 16.64
CA LEU A 97 -10.36 -19.06 15.30
C LEU A 97 -10.32 -20.48 14.72
N GLN A 98 -9.20 -21.19 14.88
CA GLN A 98 -9.09 -22.57 14.42
C GLN A 98 -10.09 -23.50 15.12
N GLY A 99 -10.36 -23.28 16.40
CA GLY A 99 -11.42 -23.98 17.15
C GLY A 99 -12.83 -23.68 16.63
N LEU A 100 -13.14 -22.41 16.34
CA LEU A 100 -14.42 -21.99 15.78
C LEU A 100 -14.65 -22.49 14.35
N PHE A 101 -13.61 -22.54 13.52
CA PHE A 101 -13.72 -23.11 12.18
C PHE A 101 -13.90 -24.62 12.23
N ARG A 102 -13.18 -25.32 13.12
CA ARG A 102 -13.31 -26.77 13.26
C ARG A 102 -14.70 -27.21 13.74
N SER A 103 -15.34 -26.44 14.62
CA SER A 103 -16.73 -26.72 15.02
C SER A 103 -17.70 -26.56 13.85
N ARG A 104 -17.55 -25.49 13.06
CA ARG A 104 -18.39 -25.22 11.87
C ARG A 104 -18.24 -26.28 10.76
N PHE A 105 -17.05 -26.85 10.57
CA PHE A 105 -16.84 -27.93 9.61
C PHE A 105 -17.41 -29.27 10.07
N THR A 106 -17.55 -29.48 11.39
CA THR A 106 -18.07 -30.74 11.95
C THR A 106 -19.61 -30.79 11.86
N ASP A 107 -20.28 -29.64 12.01
CA ASP A 107 -21.73 -29.51 11.79
C ASP A 107 -22.15 -29.71 10.32
N PHE A 108 -21.24 -29.52 9.35
CA PHE A 108 -21.54 -29.70 7.92
C PHE A 108 -21.44 -31.16 7.45
N GLN A 109 -20.94 -32.07 8.28
CA GLN A 109 -20.73 -33.49 7.95
C GLN A 109 -21.83 -34.41 8.52
N SER A 110 -22.84 -33.85 9.20
CA SER A 110 -23.97 -34.58 9.78
C SER A 110 -25.31 -34.40 9.04
N ILE A 111 -25.29 -33.79 7.84
CA ILE A 111 -26.43 -33.66 6.92
C ILE A 111 -26.22 -34.57 5.71
#